data_AF-A0AAV8WQ70-F1
#
_entry.id   AF-A0AAV8WQ70-F1
#
_cell.length_a   1.000
_cell.length_b   1.000
_cell.length_c   1.000
_cell.angle_alpha   90.00
_cell.angle_beta   90.00
_cell.angle_gamma   90.00
#
_symmetry.space_group_name_H-M   'P 1'
#
loop_
_entity.id
_entity.type
_entity.pdbx_description
1 polymer ?
#
loop_
_entity_poly.entity_id
_entity_poly.type
_entity_poly.pdbx_seq_one_letter_code
_entity_poly.pdbx_strand_id
1 'polypeptide(L)'
;MQVTKSEEDSDTSDPVKKYFYGKNRYKWAATEPTRETISSKINLRWNYEKKNKREIPKEFLPSKTRQMGSTLYGFTSNKTLISRVPMKDKAVIMISSMHHCIQDDNGLPQINAYYNNTKSGVDAVDEKCRIYCCSRITQCWPMALFYRFVDMCSINAYIIHQSCANADRLDRIDLLKLLAKQLCEPLLRERSQKTNLPRELKAGICRILKLVPKATADAQEILPRNQRKYCSICDPKLKRKTVYLCVQCNKSICLRSSKKICVQCIENVEDS
;
A
#
# COMPACT_ATOMS: atom_id res chain seq x y z
N MET A 1 -65.38 3.49 2.03
CA MET A 1 -65.97 4.04 0.79
C MET A 1 -64.80 4.30 -0.16
N GLN A 2 -64.81 3.60 -1.30
CA GLN A 2 -63.72 3.50 -2.28
C GLN A 2 -63.32 4.86 -2.87
N VAL A 3 -62.08 5.00 -3.36
CA VAL A 3 -61.76 4.95 -4.82
C VAL A 3 -60.24 4.79 -4.97
N THR A 4 -59.86 3.74 -5.70
CA THR A 4 -58.53 3.51 -6.31
C THR A 4 -58.40 4.31 -7.59
N LYS A 5 -57.20 4.84 -7.88
CA LYS A 5 -56.74 5.01 -9.26
C LYS A 5 -55.24 4.79 -9.34
N SER A 6 -54.88 3.73 -10.04
CA SER A 6 -53.56 3.33 -10.50
C SER A 6 -53.18 4.14 -11.74
N GLU A 7 -51.93 4.60 -11.80
CA GLU A 7 -51.21 4.81 -13.06
C GLU A 7 -49.80 4.23 -12.86
N GLU A 8 -49.49 3.27 -13.73
CA GLU A 8 -48.23 2.56 -13.86
C GLU A 8 -47.24 3.44 -14.62
N ASP A 9 -46.00 3.52 -14.16
CA ASP A 9 -44.86 3.80 -15.04
C ASP A 9 -43.78 2.74 -14.75
N SER A 10 -43.52 1.94 -15.77
CA SER A 10 -42.57 0.83 -15.80
C SER A 10 -41.14 1.28 -16.09
N ASP A 11 -40.21 0.40 -15.72
CA ASP A 11 -38.85 0.25 -16.24
C ASP A 11 -37.81 1.33 -15.92
N THR A 12 -36.89 1.03 -14.98
CA THR A 12 -35.64 0.32 -15.31
C THR A 12 -34.78 0.15 -14.05
N SER A 13 -34.44 -1.10 -13.73
CA SER A 13 -33.37 -1.46 -12.81
C SER A 13 -32.00 -1.15 -13.44
N ASP A 14 -31.20 -0.29 -12.81
CA ASP A 14 -29.76 -0.50 -12.54
C ASP A 14 -29.03 0.81 -12.15
N PRO A 15 -27.88 0.73 -11.44
CA PRO A 15 -27.62 0.05 -10.19
C PRO A 15 -27.32 1.10 -9.11
N VAL A 16 -27.26 0.64 -7.86
CA VAL A 16 -26.85 1.39 -6.66
C VAL A 16 -25.71 2.38 -6.96
N LYS A 17 -26.05 3.67 -7.11
CA LYS A 17 -25.07 4.76 -7.05
C LYS A 17 -24.60 4.90 -5.60
N LYS A 18 -23.70 4.00 -5.20
CA LYS A 18 -22.93 4.05 -3.95
C LYS A 18 -21.94 5.21 -4.06
N TYR A 19 -22.43 6.43 -3.83
CA TYR A 19 -21.55 7.55 -3.59
C TYR A 19 -20.91 7.38 -2.21
N PHE A 20 -19.63 7.03 -2.17
CA PHE A 20 -18.84 7.07 -0.94
C PHE A 20 -18.39 8.51 -0.69
N TYR A 21 -19.11 9.22 0.18
CA TYR A 21 -18.63 10.49 0.74
C TYR A 21 -17.65 10.16 1.87
N GLY A 22 -16.37 10.46 1.68
CA GLY A 22 -15.38 10.43 2.74
C GLY A 22 -15.72 11.48 3.81
N LYS A 23 -16.12 11.01 4.99
CA LYS A 23 -16.59 11.84 6.12
C LYS A 23 -15.41 12.46 6.88
N ASN A 24 -14.66 13.38 6.29
CA ASN A 24 -13.76 14.24 7.06
C ASN A 24 -13.33 15.54 6.35
N ARG A 25 -13.51 16.64 7.10
CA ARG A 25 -12.80 17.93 7.13
C ARG A 25 -12.57 18.80 5.88
N TYR A 26 -12.70 18.33 4.64
CA TYR A 26 -12.38 19.15 3.46
C TYR A 26 -13.56 19.32 2.49
N LYS A 27 -13.73 20.55 1.98
CA LYS A 27 -14.75 20.92 1.00
C LYS A 27 -14.25 20.53 -0.40
N TRP A 28 -15.01 19.72 -1.14
CA TRP A 28 -14.67 19.32 -2.52
C TRP A 28 -15.69 19.78 -3.59
N ALA A 29 -16.60 20.72 -3.28
CA ALA A 29 -17.59 21.21 -4.24
C ALA A 29 -17.61 22.74 -4.31
N ALA A 30 -17.77 23.27 -5.53
CA ALA A 30 -17.86 24.70 -5.81
C ALA A 30 -19.19 25.32 -5.32
N THR A 31 -20.25 24.52 -5.16
CA THR A 31 -21.56 24.94 -4.67
C THR A 31 -22.00 24.09 -3.47
N GLU A 32 -22.64 24.75 -2.50
CA GLU A 32 -23.21 24.08 -1.32
C GLU A 32 -24.44 23.26 -1.78
N PRO A 33 -24.48 21.93 -1.53
CA PRO A 33 -25.64 21.13 -1.93
C PRO A 33 -26.91 21.63 -1.21
N THR A 34 -28.05 21.58 -1.89
CA THR A 34 -29.33 22.07 -1.36
C THR A 34 -29.87 21.18 -0.24
N ARG A 35 -30.67 21.78 0.64
CA ARG A 35 -31.20 21.22 1.91
C ARG A 35 -31.90 19.86 1.76
N GLU A 36 -32.60 19.64 0.66
CA GLU A 36 -33.37 18.41 0.39
C GLU A 36 -32.48 17.23 -0.03
N THR A 37 -31.44 17.52 -0.83
CA THR A 37 -30.42 16.56 -1.25
C THR A 37 -29.53 16.15 -0.07
N ILE A 38 -29.33 17.09 0.85
CA ILE A 38 -28.67 16.92 2.15
C ILE A 38 -29.53 16.01 3.06
N SER A 39 -30.82 16.30 3.25
CA SER A 39 -31.66 15.58 4.23
C SER A 39 -31.92 14.10 3.87
N SER A 40 -31.98 13.76 2.59
CA SER A 40 -32.22 12.39 2.10
C SER A 40 -30.99 11.49 2.13
N LYS A 41 -29.77 12.06 2.15
CA LYS A 41 -28.49 11.32 2.06
C LYS A 41 -27.59 11.47 3.30
N ILE A 42 -27.93 12.34 4.25
CA ILE A 42 -27.12 12.64 5.43
C ILE A 42 -27.64 11.87 6.63
N ASN A 43 -27.13 10.66 6.79
CA ASN A 43 -27.15 10.01 8.09
C ASN A 43 -25.96 10.40 8.98
N LEU A 44 -24.94 11.10 8.46
CA LEU A 44 -23.72 11.38 9.23
C LEU A 44 -22.98 12.64 8.77
N ARG A 45 -23.31 13.80 9.37
CA ARG A 45 -22.49 15.02 9.29
C ARG A 45 -21.71 15.19 10.59
N TRP A 46 -20.45 14.77 10.61
CA TRP A 46 -19.52 15.08 11.70
C TRP A 46 -18.59 16.21 11.29
N ASN A 47 -19.06 17.44 11.47
CA ASN A 47 -18.20 18.60 11.26
C ASN A 47 -17.92 19.23 12.62
N TYR A 48 -16.65 19.53 12.87
CA TYR A 48 -16.30 20.67 13.69
C TYR A 48 -16.91 21.87 12.98
N GLU A 49 -18.12 22.27 13.36
CA GLU A 49 -18.81 23.33 12.63
C GLU A 49 -18.00 24.61 12.79
N LYS A 50 -17.75 25.30 11.68
CA LYS A 50 -17.16 26.64 11.77
C LYS A 50 -18.08 27.45 12.66
N LYS A 51 -17.52 28.03 13.72
CA LYS A 51 -18.24 28.84 14.73
C LYS A 51 -19.07 29.98 14.12
N ASN A 52 -18.84 30.33 12.86
CA ASN A 52 -19.47 31.44 12.14
C ASN A 52 -20.70 31.02 11.31
N LYS A 53 -21.30 29.86 11.59
CA LYS A 53 -22.54 29.43 10.95
C LYS A 53 -23.74 30.10 11.64
N ARG A 54 -24.65 30.67 10.86
CA ARG A 54 -25.81 31.44 11.36
C ARG A 54 -26.81 30.56 12.12
N GLU A 55 -26.76 29.26 11.86
CA GLU A 55 -27.63 28.24 12.40
C GLU A 55 -27.25 27.80 13.82
N ILE A 56 -26.05 28.18 14.29
CA ILE A 56 -25.55 27.85 15.62
C ILE A 56 -26.04 28.92 16.60
N PRO A 57 -26.82 28.57 17.64
CA PRO A 57 -27.24 29.53 18.65
C PRO A 57 -26.04 30.11 19.40
N LYS A 58 -26.13 31.37 19.83
CA LYS A 58 -25.01 32.09 20.47
C LYS A 58 -24.57 31.42 21.77
N GLU A 59 -25.46 30.69 22.42
CA GLU A 59 -25.25 29.92 23.64
C GLU A 59 -24.24 28.76 23.42
N PHE A 60 -24.16 28.23 22.20
CA PHE A 60 -23.24 27.14 21.84
C PHE A 60 -21.84 27.64 21.49
N LEU A 61 -21.66 28.96 21.30
CA LEU A 61 -20.37 29.58 21.01
C LEU A 61 -19.47 29.61 22.27
N PRO A 62 -18.15 29.78 22.09
CA PRO A 62 -17.24 29.95 23.22
C PRO A 62 -17.61 31.21 24.02
N SER A 63 -17.79 31.05 25.33
CA SER A 63 -18.04 32.14 26.26
C SER A 63 -17.12 32.00 27.48
N LYS A 64 -16.64 33.15 28.00
CA LYS A 64 -15.84 33.23 29.23
C LYS A 64 -16.59 32.77 30.47
N THR A 65 -17.93 32.81 30.43
CA THR A 65 -18.80 32.41 31.53
C THR A 65 -18.97 30.89 31.66
N ARG A 66 -18.60 30.13 30.62
CA ARG A 66 -18.77 28.67 30.62
C ARG A 66 -17.63 27.97 31.34
N GLN A 67 -18.00 27.07 32.26
CA GLN A 67 -17.04 26.25 33.00
C GLN A 67 -16.35 25.23 32.09
N MET A 68 -15.08 24.93 32.38
CA MET A 68 -14.33 23.88 31.67
C MET A 68 -14.96 22.51 31.93
N GLY A 69 -15.02 21.67 30.90
CA GLY A 69 -15.69 20.37 30.95
C GLY A 69 -17.21 20.42 30.73
N SER A 70 -17.84 21.61 30.81
CA SER A 70 -19.28 21.73 30.58
C SER A 70 -19.68 21.35 29.16
N THR A 71 -20.82 20.70 29.02
CA THR A 71 -21.42 20.32 27.73
C THR A 71 -22.84 20.86 27.65
N LEU A 72 -23.18 21.50 26.52
CA LEU A 72 -24.54 21.91 26.20
C LEU A 72 -25.09 21.01 25.10
N TYR A 73 -26.36 20.66 25.21
CA TYR A 73 -27.09 19.86 24.24
C TYR A 73 -28.25 20.68 23.66
N GLY A 74 -28.42 20.62 22.35
CA GLY A 74 -29.52 21.24 21.62
C GLY A 74 -30.19 20.20 20.76
N PHE A 75 -31.49 20.01 20.94
CA PHE A 75 -32.25 18.98 20.23
C PHE A 75 -33.15 19.63 19.18
N THR A 76 -33.24 18.97 18.03
CA THR A 76 -34.26 19.19 17.01
C THR A 76 -34.98 17.85 16.77
N SER A 77 -36.02 17.81 15.94
CA SER A 77 -36.83 16.60 15.69
C SER A 77 -36.04 15.32 15.37
N ASN A 78 -34.87 15.42 14.73
CA ASN A 78 -34.05 14.25 14.37
C ASN A 78 -32.54 14.47 14.50
N LYS A 79 -32.11 15.56 15.15
CA LYS A 79 -30.70 15.96 15.24
C LYS A 79 -30.38 16.48 16.62
N THR A 80 -29.13 16.28 17.02
CA THR A 80 -28.58 16.74 18.28
C THR A 80 -27.32 17.55 17.99
N LEU A 81 -27.31 18.80 18.45
CA LEU A 81 -26.17 19.69 18.48
C LEU A 81 -25.55 19.62 19.88
N ILE A 82 -24.23 19.56 19.95
CA ILE A 82 -23.49 19.60 21.21
C ILE A 82 -22.43 20.69 21.18
N SER A 83 -22.22 21.33 22.32
CA SER A 83 -21.11 22.27 22.53
C SER A 83 -20.39 21.94 23.84
N ARG A 84 -19.18 21.38 23.73
CA ARG A 84 -18.31 21.06 24.87
C ARG A 84 -17.18 22.06 24.99
N VAL A 85 -16.84 22.45 26.21
CA VAL A 85 -15.72 23.38 26.50
C VAL A 85 -14.53 22.58 27.02
N PRO A 86 -13.59 22.12 26.17
CA PRO A 86 -12.42 21.36 26.65
C PRO A 86 -11.41 22.23 27.40
N MET A 87 -11.34 23.52 27.09
CA MET A 87 -10.41 24.50 27.67
C MET A 87 -11.13 25.83 27.81
N LYS A 88 -10.68 26.69 28.74
CA LYS A 88 -11.22 28.05 28.91
C LYS A 88 -11.24 28.80 27.57
N ASP A 89 -12.33 29.49 27.31
CA ASP A 89 -12.59 30.28 26.09
C ASP A 89 -12.57 29.49 24.76
N LYS A 90 -12.57 28.15 24.82
CA LYS A 90 -12.65 27.28 23.64
C LYS A 90 -13.88 26.37 23.73
N ALA A 91 -14.69 26.37 22.69
CA ALA A 91 -15.81 25.45 22.53
C ALA A 91 -15.61 24.59 21.27
N VAL A 92 -15.87 23.30 21.42
CA VAL A 92 -15.98 22.28 20.37
C VAL A 92 -17.46 22.07 20.11
N ILE A 93 -17.90 22.33 18.88
CA ILE A 93 -19.30 22.17 18.48
C ILE A 93 -19.39 21.00 17.50
N MET A 94 -20.29 20.07 17.76
CA MET A 94 -20.57 18.93 16.89
C MET A 94 -22.07 18.74 16.71
N ILE A 95 -22.48 18.20 15.57
CA ILE A 95 -23.86 17.85 15.28
C ILE A 95 -23.93 16.36 14.92
N SER A 96 -24.99 15.68 15.32
CA SER A 96 -25.21 14.27 15.02
C SER A 96 -26.70 14.01 14.78
N SER A 97 -26.99 13.23 13.73
CA SER A 97 -28.32 12.66 13.45
C SER A 97 -28.46 11.22 13.94
N MET A 98 -27.37 10.60 14.41
CA MET A 98 -27.37 9.21 14.90
C MET A 98 -27.59 9.09 16.41
N HIS A 99 -27.43 10.20 17.13
CA HIS A 99 -27.44 10.22 18.58
C HIS A 99 -28.50 11.24 19.02
N HIS A 100 -29.63 10.77 19.55
CA HIS A 100 -30.77 11.61 19.97
C HIS A 100 -31.07 11.53 21.47
N CYS A 101 -30.11 11.03 22.24
CA CYS A 101 -30.18 10.94 23.69
C CYS A 101 -28.96 11.65 24.31
N ILE A 102 -29.12 12.09 25.56
CA ILE A 102 -27.99 12.54 26.39
C ILE A 102 -27.37 11.27 26.97
N GLN A 103 -26.25 10.84 26.39
CA GLN A 103 -25.46 9.72 26.91
C GLN A 103 -24.01 10.17 27.02
N ASP A 104 -23.44 9.96 28.21
CA ASP A 104 -22.05 10.25 28.51
C ASP A 104 -21.33 8.92 28.76
N ASP A 105 -20.28 8.66 27.98
CA ASP A 105 -19.33 7.57 28.21
C ASP A 105 -18.11 8.15 28.91
N ASN A 106 -17.87 7.74 30.16
CA ASN A 106 -16.68 8.13 30.95
C ASN A 106 -16.48 9.66 31.05
N GLY A 107 -17.57 10.42 31.22
CA GLY A 107 -17.53 11.89 31.33
C GLY A 107 -17.33 12.62 30.00
N LEU A 108 -17.38 11.91 28.87
CA LEU A 108 -17.36 12.45 27.52
C LEU A 108 -18.70 12.13 26.81
N PRO A 109 -19.35 13.10 26.16
CA PRO A 109 -20.53 12.86 25.34
C PRO A 109 -20.27 11.74 24.35
N GLN A 110 -21.20 10.79 24.23
CA GLN A 110 -21.10 9.66 23.31
C GLN A 110 -20.81 10.13 21.87
N ILE A 111 -21.42 11.24 21.45
CA ILE A 111 -21.18 11.91 20.17
C ILE A 111 -19.68 12.26 19.99
N ASN A 112 -19.03 12.78 21.03
CA ASN A 112 -17.60 13.08 21.00
C ASN A 112 -16.74 11.81 20.98
N ALA A 113 -17.09 10.81 21.80
CA ALA A 113 -16.37 9.53 21.85
C ALA A 113 -16.40 8.82 20.49
N TYR A 114 -17.60 8.74 19.89
CA TYR A 114 -17.82 8.16 18.58
C TYR A 114 -17.05 8.91 17.47
N TYR A 115 -17.08 10.25 17.48
CA TYR A 115 -16.31 11.06 16.54
C TYR A 115 -14.80 10.80 16.68
N ASN A 116 -14.28 10.78 17.91
CA ASN A 116 -12.86 10.57 18.15
C ASN A 116 -12.40 9.17 17.70
N ASN A 117 -13.24 8.16 17.84
CA ASN A 117 -12.95 6.81 17.39
C ASN A 117 -12.91 6.67 15.85
N THR A 118 -13.72 7.46 15.14
CA THR A 118 -13.89 7.32 13.68
C THR A 118 -13.08 8.34 12.86
N LYS A 119 -12.67 9.46 13.44
CA LYS A 119 -12.03 10.58 12.71
C LYS A 119 -10.65 10.25 12.14
N SER A 120 -9.93 9.27 12.66
CA SER A 120 -8.53 8.99 12.31
C SER A 120 -8.34 8.05 11.13
N GLY A 121 -9.41 7.49 10.55
CA GLY A 121 -9.27 6.45 9.52
C GLY A 121 -8.46 6.88 8.29
N VAL A 122 -8.72 8.08 7.75
CA VAL A 122 -7.99 8.62 6.59
C VAL A 122 -6.55 8.96 6.95
N ASP A 123 -6.33 9.60 8.09
CA ASP A 123 -4.99 9.97 8.57
C ASP A 123 -4.13 8.71 8.81
N ALA A 124 -4.72 7.62 9.30
CA ALA A 124 -4.05 6.34 9.49
C ALA A 124 -3.63 5.69 8.16
N VAL A 125 -4.46 5.81 7.11
CA VAL A 125 -4.09 5.35 5.76
C VAL A 125 -2.97 6.21 5.19
N ASP A 126 -3.02 7.53 5.36
CA ASP A 126 -1.97 8.43 4.89
C ASP A 126 -0.63 8.19 5.61
N GLU A 127 -0.66 8.00 6.93
CA GLU A 127 0.51 7.60 7.71
C GLU A 127 1.11 6.28 7.19
N LYS A 128 0.26 5.29 6.92
CA LYS A 128 0.68 4.01 6.33
C LYS A 128 1.30 4.19 4.94
N CYS A 129 0.79 5.09 4.11
CA CYS A 129 1.40 5.43 2.82
C CYS A 129 2.76 6.12 3.01
N ARG A 130 2.92 6.94 4.06
CA ARG A 130 4.17 7.67 4.33
C ARG A 130 5.29 6.74 4.80
N ILE A 131 4.99 5.73 5.63
CA ILE A 131 6.00 4.79 6.14
C ILE A 131 6.59 3.93 5.01
N TYR A 132 5.73 3.39 4.15
CA TYR A 132 6.13 2.59 2.99
C TYR A 132 5.66 3.27 1.72
N CYS A 133 6.48 4.18 1.20
CA CYS A 133 6.15 5.00 0.04
C CYS A 133 6.97 4.62 -1.20
N CYS A 134 6.28 4.44 -2.33
CA CYS A 134 6.88 4.20 -3.64
C CYS A 134 7.16 5.48 -4.43
N SER A 135 6.82 6.65 -3.89
CA SER A 135 7.00 7.93 -4.58
C SER A 135 8.46 8.24 -4.89
N ARG A 136 8.68 8.89 -6.04
CA ARG A 136 9.98 9.38 -6.49
C ARG A 136 9.83 10.82 -6.97
N ILE A 137 10.93 11.58 -6.89
CA ILE A 137 11.00 12.90 -7.49
C ILE A 137 10.70 12.75 -9.00
N THR A 138 9.71 13.49 -9.48
CA THR A 138 9.24 13.44 -10.86
C THR A 138 8.74 14.81 -11.28
N GLN A 139 8.94 15.15 -12.56
CA GLN A 139 8.39 16.36 -13.19
C GLN A 139 7.05 16.08 -13.89
N CYS A 140 6.56 14.83 -13.84
CA CYS A 140 5.34 14.40 -14.52
C CYS A 140 4.25 14.13 -13.47
N TRP A 141 3.25 15.02 -13.37
CA TRP A 141 2.14 14.86 -12.42
C TRP A 141 1.38 13.51 -12.54
N PRO A 142 1.22 12.88 -13.72
CA PRO A 142 0.55 11.58 -13.79
C PRO A 142 1.35 10.49 -13.07
N MET A 143 2.68 10.58 -13.11
CA MET A 143 3.56 9.64 -12.41
C MET A 143 3.46 9.82 -10.89
N ALA A 144 3.31 11.06 -10.42
CA ALA A 144 3.06 11.33 -9.00
C ALA A 144 1.75 10.68 -8.51
N LEU A 145 0.68 10.72 -9.32
CA LEU A 145 -0.56 10.01 -9.01
C LEU A 145 -0.39 8.49 -9.05
N PHE A 146 0.33 7.98 -10.05
CA PHE A 146 0.61 6.54 -10.15
C PHE A 146 1.27 6.00 -8.88
N TYR A 147 2.28 6.70 -8.34
CA TYR A 147 2.91 6.29 -7.09
C TYR A 147 1.92 6.24 -5.91
N ARG A 148 1.00 7.19 -5.82
CA ARG A 148 -0.05 7.18 -4.78
C ARG A 148 -1.03 6.02 -4.96
N PHE A 149 -1.37 5.65 -6.19
CA PHE A 149 -2.18 4.46 -6.44
C PHE A 149 -1.46 3.19 -6.01
N VAL A 150 -0.16 3.05 -6.30
CA VAL A 150 0.63 1.89 -5.84
C VAL A 150 0.63 1.81 -4.31
N ASP A 151 0.87 2.93 -3.62
CA ASP A 151 0.85 2.98 -2.15
C ASP A 151 -0.52 2.54 -1.58
N MET A 152 -1.63 3.06 -2.12
CA MET A 152 -3.00 2.70 -1.69
C MET A 152 -3.36 1.24 -2.00
N CYS A 153 -3.03 0.77 -3.20
CA CYS A 153 -3.22 -0.63 -3.60
C CYS A 153 -2.48 -1.58 -2.66
N SER A 154 -1.27 -1.22 -2.24
CA SER A 154 -0.47 -2.02 -1.32
C SER A 154 -1.14 -2.19 0.06
N ILE A 155 -1.80 -1.15 0.56
CA ILE A 155 -2.55 -1.18 1.83
C ILE A 155 -3.81 -2.03 1.67
N ASN A 156 -4.54 -1.82 0.58
CA ASN A 156 -5.77 -2.57 0.32
C ASN A 156 -5.49 -4.06 0.13
N ALA A 157 -4.43 -4.41 -0.60
CA ALA A 157 -3.97 -5.79 -0.74
C ALA A 157 -3.65 -6.44 0.61
N TYR A 158 -2.98 -5.70 1.51
CA TYR A 158 -2.70 -6.17 2.86
C TYR A 158 -3.97 -6.39 3.70
N ILE A 159 -4.93 -5.47 3.64
CA ILE A 159 -6.22 -5.61 4.33
C ILE A 159 -6.98 -6.83 3.83
N ILE A 160 -7.02 -7.04 2.51
CA ILE A 160 -7.68 -8.20 1.90
C ILE A 160 -6.98 -9.49 2.34
N HIS A 161 -5.65 -9.54 2.26
CA HIS A 161 -4.88 -10.70 2.73
C HIS A 161 -5.21 -11.03 4.19
N GLN A 162 -5.21 -10.04 5.08
CA GLN A 162 -5.53 -10.24 6.49
C GLN A 162 -6.97 -10.70 6.74
N SER A 163 -7.90 -10.39 5.82
CA SER A 163 -9.31 -10.78 5.91
C SER A 163 -9.61 -12.21 5.43
N CYS A 164 -8.65 -12.87 4.77
CA CYS A 164 -8.82 -14.24 4.32
C CYS A 164 -8.67 -15.24 5.47
N ALA A 165 -9.59 -16.21 5.58
CA ALA A 165 -9.69 -17.13 6.72
C ALA A 165 -8.43 -17.98 6.98
N ASN A 166 -7.67 -18.30 5.93
CA ASN A 166 -6.45 -19.13 6.01
C ASN A 166 -5.18 -18.34 5.69
N ALA A 167 -5.20 -17.00 5.83
CA ALA A 167 -4.02 -16.21 5.56
C ALA A 167 -2.99 -16.36 6.69
N ASP A 168 -1.75 -16.63 6.30
CA ASP A 168 -0.62 -16.56 7.21
C ASP A 168 -0.54 -15.17 7.84
N ARG A 169 -0.18 -15.10 9.13
CA ARG A 169 0.12 -13.83 9.78
C ARG A 169 1.43 -13.27 9.22
N LEU A 170 1.30 -12.47 8.19
CA LEU A 170 2.40 -11.75 7.57
C LEU A 170 2.41 -10.29 8.05
N ASP A 171 3.59 -9.81 8.39
CA ASP A 171 3.80 -8.38 8.53
C ASP A 171 3.68 -7.70 7.17
N ARG A 172 3.20 -6.45 7.16
CA ARG A 172 3.00 -5.69 5.92
C ARG A 172 4.28 -5.64 5.08
N ILE A 173 5.44 -5.47 5.71
CA ILE A 173 6.72 -5.37 4.97
C ILE A 173 7.06 -6.67 4.24
N ASP A 174 6.74 -7.83 4.82
CA ASP A 174 7.04 -9.11 4.21
C ASP A 174 6.05 -9.44 3.10
N LEU A 175 4.78 -9.04 3.24
CA LEU A 175 3.82 -9.06 2.13
C LEU A 175 4.31 -8.22 0.95
N LEU A 176 4.83 -7.01 1.20
CA LEU A 176 5.38 -6.16 0.13
C LEU A 176 6.61 -6.78 -0.55
N LYS A 177 7.51 -7.41 0.21
CA LYS A 177 8.66 -8.14 -0.35
C LYS A 177 8.22 -9.31 -1.21
N LEU A 178 7.20 -10.06 -0.77
CA LEU A 178 6.66 -11.19 -1.53
C LEU A 178 6.01 -10.71 -2.83
N LEU A 179 5.17 -9.68 -2.75
CA LEU A 179 4.54 -9.06 -3.90
C LEU A 179 5.60 -8.59 -4.92
N ALA A 180 6.63 -7.88 -4.46
CA ALA A 180 7.71 -7.40 -5.33
C ALA A 180 8.44 -8.57 -6.02
N LYS A 181 8.73 -9.66 -5.30
CA LYS A 181 9.35 -10.86 -5.88
C LYS A 181 8.45 -11.48 -6.95
N GLN A 182 7.17 -11.68 -6.66
CA GLN A 182 6.20 -12.30 -7.59
C GLN A 182 6.00 -11.46 -8.86
N LEU A 183 5.91 -10.13 -8.73
CA LEU A 183 5.77 -9.22 -9.88
C LEU A 183 7.03 -9.21 -10.75
N CYS A 184 8.23 -9.28 -10.14
CA CYS A 184 9.48 -9.27 -10.89
C CYS A 184 9.84 -10.64 -11.49
N GLU A 185 9.39 -11.75 -10.90
CA GLU A 185 9.75 -13.10 -11.30
C GLU A 185 9.61 -13.41 -12.81
N PRO A 186 8.46 -13.17 -13.48
CA PRO A 186 8.32 -13.49 -14.90
C PRO A 186 9.29 -12.68 -15.77
N LEU A 187 9.51 -11.40 -15.43
CA LEU A 187 10.45 -10.51 -16.13
C LEU A 187 11.91 -10.98 -15.93
N LEU A 188 12.25 -11.42 -14.73
CA LEU A 188 13.57 -11.97 -14.42
C LEU A 188 13.81 -13.28 -15.18
N ARG A 189 12.80 -14.15 -15.28
CA ARG A 189 12.87 -15.41 -16.04
C ARG A 189 13.13 -15.14 -17.52
N GLU A 190 12.38 -14.24 -18.15
CA GLU A 190 12.61 -13.85 -19.55
C GLU A 190 14.02 -13.26 -19.74
N ARG A 191 14.43 -12.36 -18.83
CA ARG A 191 15.76 -11.72 -18.89
C ARG A 191 16.90 -12.72 -18.75
N SER A 192 16.72 -13.80 -17.99
CA SER A 192 17.73 -14.85 -17.80
C SER A 192 18.04 -15.63 -19.09
N GLN A 193 17.06 -15.72 -20.01
CA GLN A 193 17.20 -16.44 -21.27
C GLN A 193 18.00 -15.65 -22.31
N LYS A 194 18.16 -14.33 -22.13
CA LYS A 194 18.93 -13.47 -23.05
C LYS A 194 20.41 -13.89 -23.05
N THR A 195 20.97 -14.03 -24.24
CA THR A 195 22.35 -14.48 -24.48
C THR A 195 23.38 -13.38 -24.19
N ASN A 196 23.02 -12.12 -24.44
CA ASN A 196 23.91 -10.96 -24.33
C ASN A 196 23.87 -10.27 -22.94
N LEU A 197 23.45 -10.99 -21.88
CA LEU A 197 23.39 -10.43 -20.55
C LEU A 197 24.76 -10.48 -19.85
N PRO A 198 25.21 -9.42 -19.15
CA PRO A 198 26.43 -9.46 -18.35
C PRO A 198 26.43 -10.66 -17.40
N ARG A 199 27.57 -11.36 -17.30
CA ARG A 199 27.69 -12.63 -16.55
C ARG A 199 27.25 -12.49 -15.09
N GLU A 200 27.64 -11.41 -14.43
CA GLU A 200 27.29 -11.14 -13.03
C GLU A 200 25.79 -10.95 -12.84
N LEU A 201 25.16 -10.19 -13.74
CA LEU A 201 23.72 -9.95 -13.70
C LEU A 201 22.96 -11.26 -13.94
N LYS A 202 23.40 -12.09 -14.90
CA LYS A 202 22.80 -13.41 -15.14
C LYS A 202 22.95 -14.33 -13.94
N ALA A 203 24.12 -14.37 -13.31
CA ALA A 203 24.36 -15.13 -12.09
C ALA A 203 23.52 -14.62 -10.90
N GLY A 204 23.31 -13.30 -10.79
CA GLY A 204 22.42 -12.71 -9.79
C GLY A 204 20.96 -13.13 -9.98
N ILE A 205 20.46 -13.06 -11.21
CA ILE A 205 19.09 -13.48 -11.56
C ILE A 205 18.89 -14.96 -11.27
N CYS A 206 19.83 -15.83 -11.69
CA CYS A 206 19.74 -17.26 -11.41
C CYS A 206 19.73 -17.57 -9.91
N ARG A 207 20.51 -16.83 -9.10
CA ARG A 207 20.48 -16.96 -7.62
C ARG A 207 19.14 -16.56 -7.03
N ILE A 208 18.58 -15.41 -7.46
CA ILE A 208 17.27 -14.93 -6.99
C ILE A 208 16.17 -15.94 -7.34
N LEU A 209 16.18 -16.45 -8.56
CA LEU A 209 15.19 -17.42 -9.07
C LEU A 209 15.47 -18.87 -8.65
N LYS A 210 16.56 -19.12 -7.90
CA LYS A 210 17.04 -20.46 -7.53
C LYS A 210 17.14 -21.41 -8.74
N LEU A 211 17.54 -20.88 -9.90
CA LEU A 211 17.79 -21.69 -11.08
C LEU A 211 19.12 -22.39 -10.90
N VAL A 212 19.07 -23.71 -10.68
CA VAL A 212 20.26 -24.55 -10.71
C VAL A 212 20.81 -24.51 -12.15
N PRO A 213 22.10 -24.18 -12.36
CA PRO A 213 22.70 -24.41 -13.66
C PRO A 213 22.51 -25.89 -13.99
N LYS A 214 21.86 -26.22 -15.09
CA LYS A 214 21.84 -27.60 -15.59
C LYS A 214 23.31 -28.03 -15.72
N ALA A 215 23.80 -28.82 -14.78
CA ALA A 215 25.02 -29.57 -14.96
C ALA A 215 24.73 -30.51 -16.13
N THR A 216 25.22 -30.14 -17.31
CA THR A 216 25.29 -31.10 -18.41
C THR A 216 26.19 -32.21 -17.92
N ALA A 217 25.66 -33.44 -17.87
CA ALA A 217 26.34 -34.64 -17.38
C ALA A 217 27.65 -34.95 -18.14
N ASP A 218 27.95 -34.23 -19.22
CA ASP A 218 29.20 -34.28 -19.96
C ASP A 218 30.02 -33.00 -19.73
N ALA A 219 30.71 -32.89 -18.59
CA ALA A 219 31.66 -31.81 -18.38
C ALA A 219 32.93 -32.07 -19.21
N GLN A 220 32.97 -31.57 -20.45
CA GLN A 220 34.20 -31.56 -21.23
C GLN A 220 35.29 -30.78 -20.49
N GLU A 221 36.38 -31.45 -20.10
CA GLU A 221 37.54 -30.79 -19.47
C GLU A 221 38.36 -29.97 -20.49
N ILE A 222 38.27 -30.34 -21.76
CA ILE A 222 39.03 -29.76 -22.86
C ILE A 222 38.10 -29.49 -24.04
N LEU A 223 38.09 -28.23 -24.48
CA LEU A 223 37.39 -27.80 -25.68
C LEU A 223 38.11 -28.28 -26.95
N PRO A 224 37.36 -28.66 -28.00
CA PRO A 224 37.91 -28.90 -29.33
C PRO A 224 38.80 -27.74 -29.79
N ARG A 225 39.85 -28.06 -30.55
CA ARG A 225 40.89 -27.10 -30.94
C ARG A 225 40.36 -25.90 -31.75
N ASN A 226 39.23 -26.08 -32.43
CA ASN A 226 38.48 -25.09 -33.20
C ASN A 226 37.50 -24.25 -32.34
N GLN A 227 37.23 -24.63 -31.09
CA GLN A 227 36.26 -23.97 -30.20
C GLN A 227 36.91 -23.24 -29.01
N ARG A 228 38.16 -22.78 -29.16
CA ARG A 228 38.92 -22.10 -28.09
C ARG A 228 38.20 -20.85 -27.60
N LYS A 229 38.06 -20.72 -26.28
CA LYS A 229 37.47 -19.55 -25.61
C LYS A 229 38.55 -18.67 -24.98
N TYR A 230 38.24 -17.42 -24.70
CA TYR A 230 39.15 -16.54 -23.96
C TYR A 230 39.25 -16.95 -22.49
N CYS A 231 40.43 -16.79 -21.89
CA CYS A 231 40.62 -17.03 -20.46
C CYS A 231 39.75 -16.09 -19.63
N SER A 232 39.01 -16.63 -18.67
CA SER A 232 38.10 -15.86 -17.81
C SER A 232 38.80 -15.14 -16.65
N ILE A 233 40.08 -15.43 -16.38
CA ILE A 233 40.86 -14.86 -15.27
C ILE A 233 41.83 -13.77 -15.77
N CYS A 234 42.37 -13.92 -16.98
CA CYS A 234 43.28 -12.93 -17.56
C CYS A 234 42.53 -11.67 -18.00
N ASP A 235 43.25 -10.54 -18.05
CA ASP A 235 42.74 -9.29 -18.64
C ASP A 235 42.21 -9.55 -20.07
N PRO A 236 40.95 -9.16 -20.39
CA PRO A 236 40.35 -9.33 -21.71
C PRO A 236 41.18 -8.72 -22.86
N LYS A 237 41.96 -7.67 -22.60
CA LYS A 237 42.82 -7.02 -23.61
C LYS A 237 43.91 -7.95 -24.14
N LEU A 238 44.36 -8.90 -23.33
CA LEU A 238 45.39 -9.86 -23.70
C LEU A 238 44.88 -10.93 -24.69
N LYS A 239 43.55 -11.04 -24.88
CA LYS A 239 42.90 -11.96 -25.84
C LYS A 239 43.45 -13.39 -25.80
N ARG A 240 43.85 -13.88 -24.62
CA ARG A 240 44.44 -15.22 -24.44
C ARG A 240 43.38 -16.30 -24.63
N LYS A 241 43.51 -17.11 -25.69
CA LYS A 241 42.62 -18.23 -25.98
C LYS A 241 43.11 -19.52 -25.31
N THR A 242 42.18 -20.33 -24.82
CA THR A 242 42.45 -21.57 -24.07
C THR A 242 41.51 -22.68 -24.54
N VAL A 243 41.97 -23.92 -24.42
CA VAL A 243 41.13 -25.12 -24.59
C VAL A 243 40.67 -25.67 -23.23
N TYR A 244 41.40 -25.38 -22.15
CA TYR A 244 41.15 -25.98 -20.84
C TYR A 244 39.99 -25.31 -20.11
N LEU A 245 39.18 -26.14 -19.47
CA LEU A 245 38.06 -25.74 -18.60
C LEU A 245 38.38 -26.15 -17.15
N CYS A 246 37.94 -25.35 -16.18
CA CYS A 246 38.04 -25.69 -14.77
C CYS A 246 37.07 -26.84 -14.44
N VAL A 247 37.56 -27.94 -13.90
CA VAL A 247 36.74 -29.11 -13.52
C VAL A 247 35.56 -28.72 -12.62
N GLN A 248 35.79 -27.83 -11.64
CA GLN A 248 34.76 -27.46 -10.67
C GLN A 248 33.72 -26.45 -11.18
N CYS A 249 34.09 -25.55 -12.09
CA CYS A 249 33.22 -24.43 -12.49
C CYS A 249 33.04 -24.23 -14.00
N ASN A 250 33.60 -25.13 -14.82
CA ASN A 250 33.57 -25.10 -16.29
C ASN A 250 33.97 -23.76 -16.92
N LYS A 251 34.76 -22.94 -16.22
CA LYS A 251 35.31 -21.68 -16.74
C LYS A 251 36.54 -21.96 -17.60
N SER A 252 36.66 -21.26 -18.73
CA SER A 252 37.86 -21.29 -19.57
C SER A 252 39.04 -20.63 -18.87
N ILE A 253 40.09 -21.40 -18.61
CA ILE A 253 41.30 -20.95 -17.91
C ILE A 253 42.54 -21.28 -18.73
N CYS A 254 43.55 -20.42 -18.67
CA CYS A 254 44.83 -20.66 -19.33
C CYS A 254 45.77 -21.38 -18.37
N LEU A 255 46.80 -22.04 -18.90
CA LEU A 255 47.79 -22.76 -18.07
C LEU A 255 48.58 -21.85 -17.11
N ARG A 256 48.55 -20.52 -17.30
CA ARG A 256 49.13 -19.56 -16.35
C ARG A 256 48.19 -19.28 -15.16
N SER A 257 46.89 -19.42 -15.37
CA SER A 257 45.86 -19.18 -14.35
C SER A 257 45.35 -20.48 -13.73
N SER A 258 45.97 -21.61 -14.05
CA SER A 258 45.69 -22.92 -13.45
C SER A 258 46.98 -23.51 -12.88
N LYS A 259 46.85 -24.33 -11.84
CA LYS A 259 47.92 -25.19 -11.34
C LYS A 259 47.60 -26.64 -11.72
N LYS A 260 48.62 -27.40 -12.09
CA LYS A 260 48.49 -28.84 -12.33
C LYS A 260 48.64 -29.54 -10.98
N ILE A 261 47.70 -30.41 -10.65
CA ILE A 261 47.72 -31.26 -9.46
C ILE A 261 47.57 -32.70 -10.00
N CYS A 262 48.35 -33.65 -9.50
CA CYS A 262 48.19 -35.06 -9.87
C CYS A 262 46.98 -35.67 -9.15
N VAL A 263 46.46 -36.78 -9.67
CA VAL A 263 45.23 -37.42 -9.13
C VAL A 263 45.38 -37.76 -7.64
N GLN A 264 46.53 -38.28 -7.22
CA GLN A 264 46.83 -38.61 -5.82
C GLN A 264 46.83 -37.39 -4.89
N CYS A 265 47.27 -36.21 -5.38
CA CYS A 265 47.24 -34.99 -4.58
C CYS A 265 45.87 -34.31 -4.56
N ILE A 266 44.94 -34.70 -5.45
CA ILE A 266 43.56 -34.23 -5.44
C ILE A 266 42.77 -34.93 -4.34
N GLU A 267 42.94 -36.25 -4.19
CA GLU A 267 42.24 -37.06 -3.17
C GLU A 267 42.56 -36.58 -1.74
N ASN A 268 43.81 -36.20 -1.48
CA ASN A 268 44.24 -35.67 -0.17
C ASN A 268 43.69 -34.27 0.17
N VAL A 269 43.05 -33.56 -0.77
CA VAL A 269 42.50 -32.20 -0.56
C VAL A 269 41.00 -32.25 -0.25
N GLU A 270 40.30 -33.33 -0.57
CA GLU A 270 38.86 -33.47 -0.28
C GLU A 270 38.57 -33.91 1.17
N ASP A 271 39.58 -34.44 1.88
CA ASP A 271 39.49 -34.93 3.27
C ASP A 271 39.94 -33.91 4.35
N SER A 272 40.03 -32.61 4.03
CA SER A 272 40.37 -31.53 4.97
C SER A 272 39.34 -30.40 4.96
#